data_AF-A0AAJ3ZP08-F1
#
_entry.id   AF-A0AAJ3ZP08-F1
#
_cell.length_a   1.000
_cell.length_b   1.000
_cell.length_c   1.000
_cell.angle_alpha   90.00
_cell.angle_beta   90.00
_cell.angle_gamma   90.00
#
_symmetry.space_group_name_H-M   'P 1'
#
loop_
_entity.id
_entity.type
_entity.pdbx_description
1 polymer ?
#
loop_
_entity_poly.entity_id
_entity_poly.type
_entity_poly.pdbx_seq_one_letter_code
_entity_poly.pdbx_strand_id
1 'polypeptide(L)'
;MVDPPYGEQADLGEVMIAPNGAGLATEVASIRKSPLLQEPVSLGRLIGALGYFAFTVVPPAGDTNRLRVEGGESGAQRNPHTSPATGELTLSPVPAHLTTRDEQVDVGYPGVGRRTGAAPGVEEIREWLRPYPALAKLGTPRHVSEPWSYPHGSSSITVTWDVSGDGKAGTQAQWVRSILDVVSAEHGPSGSPYGEVLPGVGGNDSAQDPLVTWWLVLYGLSNLVRYHPAAWRATLDVDKSTLAVPLEQLVSFASEKVPDLLFEAFVDLGGGRQ
;
A
#
# COMPACT_ATOMS: atom_id res chain seq x y z
N MET A 1 14.51 3.69 -36.42
CA MET A 1 13.39 3.99 -35.51
C MET A 1 13.80 3.34 -34.21
N VAL A 2 14.20 4.14 -33.22
CA VAL A 2 14.77 3.65 -31.96
C VAL A 2 13.60 3.22 -31.09
N ASP A 3 13.57 1.97 -30.65
CA ASP A 3 12.58 1.49 -29.68
C ASP A 3 12.67 2.37 -28.41
N PRO A 4 11.54 2.82 -27.85
CA PRO A 4 11.58 3.48 -26.56
C PRO A 4 12.11 2.48 -25.51
N PRO A 5 13.00 2.91 -24.60
CA PRO A 5 13.55 2.03 -23.59
C PRO A 5 12.42 1.48 -22.70
N TYR A 6 12.53 0.21 -22.31
CA TYR A 6 11.74 -0.40 -21.25
C TYR A 6 11.63 0.58 -20.06
N GLY A 7 10.43 1.10 -19.81
CA GLY A 7 10.19 2.07 -18.73
C GLY A 7 9.24 3.23 -19.06
N GLU A 8 8.77 3.38 -20.31
CA GLU A 8 7.74 4.37 -20.59
C GLU A 8 6.41 3.91 -19.97
N GLN A 9 5.98 4.62 -18.91
CA GLN A 9 4.69 4.45 -18.25
C GLN A 9 3.60 4.46 -19.31
N ALA A 10 2.92 3.35 -19.48
CA ALA A 10 1.70 3.33 -20.26
C ALA A 10 0.62 4.05 -19.44
N ASP A 11 0.54 5.37 -19.63
CA ASP A 11 -0.50 6.21 -19.05
C ASP A 11 -1.83 5.87 -19.75
N LEU A 12 -2.64 5.07 -19.07
CA LEU A 12 -3.99 4.68 -19.52
C LEU A 12 -5.00 5.84 -19.44
N GLY A 13 -4.52 7.05 -19.13
CA GLY A 13 -5.31 8.25 -18.97
C GLY A 13 -5.63 8.56 -17.53
N GLU A 14 -6.11 9.77 -17.30
CA GLU A 14 -6.49 10.26 -15.98
C GLU A 14 -7.97 10.00 -15.69
N VAL A 15 -8.25 9.69 -14.42
CA VAL A 15 -9.59 9.56 -13.85
C VAL A 15 -9.83 10.75 -12.94
N MET A 16 -10.98 11.39 -13.10
CA MET A 16 -11.46 12.47 -12.26
C MET A 16 -12.98 12.32 -12.09
N ILE A 17 -13.48 12.60 -10.89
CA ILE A 17 -14.92 12.67 -10.61
C ILE A 17 -15.26 14.12 -10.32
N ALA A 18 -16.33 14.63 -10.95
CA ALA A 18 -16.79 15.98 -10.66
C ALA A 18 -17.26 16.07 -9.19
N PRO A 19 -16.82 17.08 -8.42
CA PRO A 19 -17.04 17.15 -6.98
C PRO A 19 -18.53 17.24 -6.57
N ASN A 20 -19.40 17.66 -7.50
CA ASN A 20 -20.84 17.82 -7.28
C ASN A 20 -21.68 16.82 -8.11
N GLY A 21 -21.09 15.73 -8.58
CA GLY A 21 -21.79 14.72 -9.36
C GLY A 21 -22.70 13.84 -8.49
N ALA A 22 -23.97 13.68 -8.87
CA ALA A 22 -24.90 12.72 -8.26
C ALA A 22 -24.72 11.29 -8.82
N GLY A 23 -23.47 10.87 -9.01
CA GLY A 23 -23.13 9.56 -9.57
C GLY A 23 -22.95 8.50 -8.48
N LEU A 24 -23.04 7.23 -8.90
CA LEU A 24 -22.89 6.07 -8.01
C LEU A 24 -21.54 6.05 -7.25
N ALA A 25 -20.47 6.61 -7.83
CA ALA A 25 -19.18 6.76 -7.13
C ALA A 25 -19.29 7.65 -5.88
N THR A 26 -20.06 8.74 -5.96
CA THR A 26 -20.32 9.67 -4.84
C THR A 26 -21.15 8.99 -3.75
N GLU A 27 -22.16 8.21 -4.14
CA GLU A 27 -22.99 7.48 -3.19
C GLU A 27 -22.20 6.40 -2.44
N VAL A 28 -21.44 5.57 -3.16
CA VAL A 28 -20.60 4.52 -2.55
C VAL A 28 -19.55 5.14 -1.62
N ALA A 29 -18.89 6.22 -2.04
CA ALA A 29 -17.92 6.92 -1.21
C ALA A 29 -18.55 7.48 0.07
N SER A 30 -19.73 8.08 -0.03
CA SER A 30 -20.48 8.57 1.14
C SER A 30 -20.85 7.44 2.10
N ILE A 31 -21.33 6.30 1.58
CA ILE A 31 -21.72 5.13 2.40
C ILE A 31 -20.49 4.56 3.13
N ARG A 32 -19.37 4.44 2.42
CA ARG A 32 -18.09 3.93 2.96
C ARG A 32 -17.30 4.96 3.76
N LYS A 33 -17.81 6.20 3.89
CA LYS A 33 -17.12 7.34 4.55
C LYS A 33 -15.71 7.55 4.01
N SER A 34 -15.55 7.36 2.71
CA SER A 34 -14.27 7.40 2.00
C SER A 34 -14.18 8.67 1.16
N PRO A 35 -13.00 9.31 1.05
CA PRO A 35 -12.83 10.44 0.16
C PRO A 35 -12.87 10.01 -1.32
N LEU A 36 -13.41 10.88 -2.17
CA LEU A 36 -13.21 10.80 -3.62
C LEU A 36 -11.94 11.55 -4.03
N LEU A 37 -11.59 11.50 -5.32
CA LEU A 37 -10.43 12.20 -5.86
C LEU A 37 -10.62 13.72 -5.77
N GLN A 38 -9.65 14.42 -5.20
CA GLN A 38 -9.59 15.90 -5.19
C GLN A 38 -8.87 16.44 -6.43
N GLU A 39 -7.95 15.64 -6.98
CA GLU A 39 -7.14 15.96 -8.16
C GLU A 39 -7.20 14.81 -9.18
N PRO A 40 -7.02 15.08 -10.49
CA PRO A 40 -6.94 14.02 -11.50
C PRO A 40 -5.84 13.01 -11.16
N VAL A 41 -6.12 11.72 -11.38
CA VAL A 41 -5.17 10.64 -11.10
C VAL A 41 -5.07 9.69 -12.28
N SER A 42 -3.86 9.34 -12.69
CA SER A 42 -3.66 8.32 -13.71
C SER A 42 -4.26 6.98 -13.28
N LEU A 43 -4.88 6.27 -14.22
CA LEU A 43 -5.49 4.96 -13.95
C LEU A 43 -4.46 3.96 -13.42
N GLY A 44 -3.20 4.05 -13.85
CA GLY A 44 -2.10 3.25 -13.31
C GLY A 44 -1.85 3.48 -11.82
N ARG A 45 -1.95 4.73 -11.34
CA ARG A 45 -1.81 5.05 -9.91
C ARG A 45 -2.99 4.53 -9.08
N LEU A 46 -4.21 4.57 -9.62
CA LEU A 46 -5.37 3.94 -8.98
C LEU A 46 -5.22 2.42 -8.86
N ILE A 47 -4.73 1.77 -9.93
CA ILE A 47 -4.44 0.32 -9.91
C ILE A 47 -3.35 0.01 -8.88
N GLY A 48 -2.30 0.84 -8.79
CA GLY A 48 -1.25 0.71 -7.77
C GLY A 48 -1.78 0.75 -6.34
N ALA A 49 -2.69 1.68 -6.05
CA ALA A 49 -3.31 1.81 -4.73
C ALA A 49 -4.14 0.58 -4.30
N LEU A 50 -4.51 -0.30 -5.25
CA LEU A 50 -5.16 -1.57 -4.92
C LEU A 50 -4.19 -2.59 -4.31
N GLY A 51 -2.88 -2.51 -4.60
CA GLY A 51 -1.85 -3.32 -3.93
C GLY A 51 -1.90 -4.84 -4.14
N TYR A 52 -2.84 -5.38 -4.92
CA TYR A 52 -3.05 -6.82 -5.08
C TYR A 52 -2.16 -7.49 -6.14
N PHE A 53 -1.39 -6.73 -6.91
CA PHE A 53 -0.64 -7.25 -8.06
C PHE A 53 0.83 -7.48 -7.72
N ALA A 54 1.12 -8.68 -7.20
CA ALA A 54 2.48 -9.19 -7.00
C ALA A 54 3.22 -9.56 -8.31
N PHE A 55 2.61 -9.30 -9.48
CA PHE A 55 3.25 -9.42 -10.80
C PHE A 55 3.36 -8.02 -11.41
N THR A 56 4.37 -7.27 -10.98
CA THR A 56 4.64 -5.91 -11.41
C THR A 56 5.06 -5.86 -12.89
N VAL A 57 4.21 -5.35 -13.77
CA VAL A 57 4.63 -4.80 -15.08
C VAL A 57 4.21 -3.35 -15.27
N VAL A 58 3.26 -2.86 -14.45
CA VAL A 58 3.06 -1.42 -14.25
C VAL A 58 3.68 -1.07 -12.92
N PRO A 59 4.91 -0.54 -12.86
CA PRO A 59 5.35 0.16 -11.67
C PRO A 59 4.30 1.23 -11.43
N PRO A 60 3.61 1.26 -10.27
CA PRO A 60 2.76 2.37 -9.96
C PRO A 60 3.60 3.65 -10.13
N ALA A 61 3.02 4.67 -10.74
CA ALA A 61 3.65 5.97 -10.79
C ALA A 61 3.81 6.46 -9.33
N GLY A 62 4.99 6.23 -8.76
CA GLY A 62 5.31 6.43 -7.34
C GLY A 62 5.03 5.21 -6.47
N ASP A 63 5.85 5.04 -5.43
CA ASP A 63 5.86 3.96 -4.43
C ASP A 63 4.61 3.92 -3.52
N THR A 64 3.40 4.06 -4.08
CA THR A 64 2.13 4.11 -3.35
C THR A 64 1.33 2.83 -3.56
N ASN A 65 1.94 1.69 -3.24
CA ASN A 65 1.21 0.44 -3.05
C ASN A 65 0.56 0.43 -1.67
N ARG A 66 -0.24 -0.58 -1.35
CA ARG A 66 -0.64 -0.82 0.05
C ARG A 66 0.56 -1.33 0.83
N LEU A 67 0.67 -0.94 2.10
CA LEU A 67 1.64 -1.52 3.02
C LEU A 67 0.94 -2.51 3.92
N ARG A 68 1.45 -3.73 3.91
CA ARG A 68 1.16 -4.73 4.93
C ARG A 68 1.85 -4.32 6.22
N VAL A 69 1.08 -4.32 7.30
CA VAL A 69 1.51 -3.92 8.62
C VAL A 69 1.24 -5.05 9.60
N GLU A 70 2.27 -5.38 10.36
CA GLU A 70 2.22 -6.35 11.44
C GLU A 70 2.74 -5.69 12.73
N GLY A 71 2.17 -6.06 13.88
CA GLY A 71 2.73 -5.66 15.17
C GLY A 71 4.08 -6.32 15.40
N GLY A 72 5.13 -5.53 15.58
CA GLY A 72 6.46 -6.07 15.87
C GLY A 72 6.55 -6.66 17.29
N GLU A 73 7.08 -7.87 17.38
CA GLU A 73 7.46 -8.53 18.62
C GLU A 73 8.98 -8.40 18.85
N SER A 74 9.48 -7.22 19.20
CA SER A 74 10.83 -7.15 19.77
C SER A 74 10.87 -7.79 21.16
N GLY A 75 10.97 -9.12 21.19
CA GLY A 75 11.93 -9.96 21.92
C GLY A 75 12.12 -9.85 23.44
N ALA A 76 11.58 -8.84 24.11
CA ALA A 76 11.59 -8.75 25.56
C ALA A 76 10.18 -9.00 26.05
N GLN A 77 10.03 -9.86 27.07
CA GLN A 77 8.83 -10.04 27.88
C GLN A 77 8.23 -8.68 28.27
N ARG A 78 7.42 -8.07 27.40
CA ARG A 78 6.70 -6.84 27.72
C ARG A 78 5.56 -7.26 28.63
N ASN A 79 5.53 -6.69 29.82
CA ASN A 79 4.45 -6.94 30.77
C ASN A 79 3.12 -6.58 30.07
N PRO A 80 2.20 -7.55 29.85
CA PRO A 80 0.97 -7.33 29.11
C PRO A 80 0.01 -6.34 29.80
N HIS A 81 0.33 -5.93 31.03
CA HIS A 81 -0.45 -4.99 31.83
C HIS A 81 0.07 -3.55 31.81
N THR A 82 1.16 -3.25 31.09
CA THR A 82 1.72 -1.89 31.00
C THR A 82 1.65 -1.34 29.59
N SER A 83 1.12 -0.13 29.44
CA SER A 83 1.15 0.62 28.19
C SER A 83 2.59 0.73 27.65
N PRO A 84 2.83 0.35 26.39
CA PRO A 84 4.17 0.44 25.85
C PRO A 84 4.58 1.91 25.67
N ALA A 85 5.77 2.27 26.13
CA ALA A 85 6.35 3.59 25.85
C ALA A 85 6.69 3.75 24.35
N THR A 86 6.84 2.63 23.63
CA THR A 86 7.16 2.60 22.21
C THR A 86 6.33 1.58 21.45
N GLY A 87 5.86 1.95 20.27
CA GLY A 87 5.07 1.12 19.37
C GLY A 87 5.91 0.65 18.20
N GLU A 88 5.83 -0.64 17.86
CA GLU A 88 6.61 -1.25 16.79
C GLU A 88 5.74 -1.81 15.66
N LEU A 89 6.09 -1.48 14.41
CA LEU A 89 5.45 -2.02 13.22
C LEU A 89 6.49 -2.68 12.32
N THR A 90 6.15 -3.84 11.78
CA THR A 90 6.83 -4.42 10.63
C THR A 90 6.06 -4.07 9.37
N LEU A 91 6.74 -3.43 8.41
CA LEU A 91 6.17 -2.89 7.18
C LEU A 91 6.70 -3.65 5.97
N SER A 92 5.81 -3.98 5.02
CA SER A 92 6.17 -4.61 3.74
C SER A 92 5.15 -4.27 2.64
N PRO A 93 5.51 -4.31 1.34
CA PRO A 93 6.85 -4.51 0.82
C PRO A 93 7.73 -3.27 1.00
N VAL A 94 9.02 -3.46 1.24
CA VAL A 94 10.01 -2.38 1.28
C VAL A 94 10.50 -2.08 -0.14
N PRO A 95 10.49 -0.81 -0.59
CA PRO A 95 11.05 -0.40 -1.88
C PRO A 95 12.50 -0.80 -2.08
N ALA A 96 12.86 -1.14 -3.31
CA ALA A 96 14.21 -1.63 -3.65
C ALA A 96 15.33 -0.64 -3.28
N HIS A 97 15.08 0.66 -3.34
CA HIS A 97 16.07 1.69 -2.99
C HIS A 97 16.38 1.73 -1.48
N LEU A 98 15.47 1.21 -0.65
CA LEU A 98 15.69 1.07 0.79
C LEU A 98 16.38 -0.26 1.14
N THR A 99 16.35 -1.27 0.26
CA THR A 99 16.91 -2.60 0.52
C THR A 99 18.30 -2.81 -0.08
N THR A 100 18.63 -2.11 -1.18
CA THR A 100 19.93 -2.22 -1.88
C THR A 100 20.98 -1.31 -1.26
N ARG A 101 21.42 -1.65 -0.05
CA ARG A 101 22.49 -0.92 0.65
C ARG A 101 23.60 -1.87 1.08
N ASP A 102 24.59 -2.02 0.21
CA ASP A 102 25.83 -2.71 0.55
C ASP A 102 26.78 -1.70 1.21
N GLU A 103 26.92 -1.75 2.53
CA GLU A 103 28.07 -1.11 3.18
C GLU A 103 29.25 -2.08 3.14
N GLN A 104 30.34 -1.65 2.50
CA GLN A 104 31.57 -2.43 2.47
C GLN A 104 32.35 -2.13 3.75
N VAL A 105 32.18 -2.99 4.76
CA VAL A 105 32.96 -2.87 5.99
C VAL A 105 34.37 -3.38 5.72
N ASP A 106 35.38 -2.52 5.91
CA ASP A 106 36.78 -2.94 5.90
C ASP A 106 37.04 -3.76 7.17
N VAL A 107 37.19 -5.07 6.99
CA VAL A 107 37.39 -6.02 8.09
C VAL A 107 38.88 -6.19 8.42
N GLY A 108 39.75 -5.31 7.89
CA GLY A 108 41.20 -5.33 8.13
C GLY A 108 41.95 -6.43 7.38
N TYR A 109 41.28 -7.12 6.45
CA TYR A 109 41.87 -8.14 5.56
C TYR A 109 41.76 -7.69 4.10
N PRO A 110 42.88 -7.53 3.37
CA PRO A 110 42.84 -7.14 1.97
C PRO A 110 42.02 -8.16 1.15
N GLY A 111 40.96 -7.70 0.49
CA GLY A 111 40.12 -8.51 -0.40
C GLY A 111 38.91 -9.19 0.25
N VAL A 112 38.68 -9.03 1.56
CA VAL A 112 37.49 -9.56 2.25
C VAL A 112 36.69 -8.40 2.84
N GLY A 113 35.73 -7.87 2.08
CA GLY A 113 34.73 -6.94 2.60
C GLY A 113 33.52 -7.70 3.11
N ARG A 114 33.07 -7.43 4.34
CA ARG A 114 31.75 -7.90 4.78
C ARG A 114 30.71 -6.92 4.24
N ARG A 115 29.74 -7.42 3.47
CA ARG A 115 28.53 -6.66 3.14
C ARG A 115 27.60 -6.74 4.34
N THR A 116 27.39 -5.62 5.02
CA THR A 116 26.29 -5.46 5.97
C THR A 116 25.23 -4.61 5.30
N GLY A 117 23.96 -5.01 5.43
CA GLY A 117 22.85 -4.15 5.01
C GLY A 117 22.87 -2.91 5.88
N ALA A 118 22.92 -1.71 5.32
CA ALA A 118 22.79 -0.50 6.13
C ALA A 118 21.31 -0.15 6.31
N ALA A 119 20.89 0.12 7.54
CA ALA A 119 19.52 0.58 7.81
C ALA A 119 19.24 1.92 7.07
N PRO A 120 18.05 2.10 6.48
CA PRO A 120 17.60 3.38 5.95
C PRO A 120 17.65 4.51 6.98
N GLY A 121 17.84 5.74 6.50
CA GLY A 121 17.79 6.91 7.38
C GLY A 121 16.37 7.18 7.87
N VAL A 122 16.23 7.76 9.06
CA VAL A 122 14.90 8.12 9.63
C VAL A 122 14.12 9.04 8.69
N GLU A 123 14.78 10.03 8.08
CA GLU A 123 14.15 10.96 7.13
C GLU A 123 13.70 10.30 5.83
N GLU A 124 14.44 9.29 5.40
CA GLU A 124 14.11 8.52 4.21
C GLU A 124 12.89 7.63 4.43
N ILE A 125 12.81 6.97 5.60
CA ILE A 125 11.59 6.27 6.01
C ILE A 125 10.43 7.25 6.14
N ARG A 126 10.65 8.43 6.71
CA ARG A 126 9.60 9.45 6.82
C ARG A 126 9.05 9.88 5.46
N GLU A 127 9.92 10.06 4.47
CA GLU A 127 9.52 10.41 3.11
C GLU A 127 8.79 9.25 2.41
N TRP A 128 9.27 8.02 2.57
CA TRP A 128 8.59 6.82 2.06
C TRP A 128 7.19 6.64 2.66
N LEU A 129 7.01 6.92 3.95
CA LEU A 129 5.74 6.76 4.65
C LEU A 129 4.80 7.97 4.49
N ARG A 130 5.27 9.09 3.95
CA ARG A 130 4.47 10.32 3.74
C ARG A 130 3.16 10.08 2.97
N PRO A 131 3.11 9.25 1.92
CA PRO A 131 1.87 9.00 1.17
C PRO A 131 0.81 8.22 1.95
N TYR A 132 1.10 7.71 3.14
CA TYR A 132 0.21 6.85 3.94
C TYR A 132 -0.33 7.65 5.14
N PRO A 133 -1.59 8.14 5.08
CA PRO A 133 -2.09 9.06 6.10
C PRO A 133 -2.06 8.52 7.53
N ALA A 134 -2.28 7.21 7.72
CA ALA A 134 -2.22 6.60 9.05
C ALA A 134 -0.80 6.60 9.63
N LEU A 135 0.21 6.29 8.80
CA LEU A 135 1.62 6.23 9.22
C LEU A 135 2.25 7.62 9.32
N ALA A 136 1.91 8.54 8.42
CA ALA A 136 2.39 9.91 8.45
C ALA A 136 2.02 10.65 9.75
N LYS A 137 0.87 10.32 10.34
CA LYS A 137 0.40 10.87 11.63
C LYS A 137 1.21 10.40 12.84
N LEU A 138 1.96 9.29 12.72
CA LEU A 138 2.82 8.80 13.80
C LEU A 138 4.05 9.69 14.01
N GLY A 139 4.36 10.56 13.04
CA GLY A 139 5.50 11.45 13.11
C GLY A 139 6.83 10.73 12.91
N THR A 140 7.88 11.27 13.53
CA THR A 140 9.26 10.82 13.31
C THR A 140 9.52 9.45 13.96
N PRO A 141 9.99 8.45 13.19
CA PRO A 141 10.45 7.18 13.76
C PRO A 141 11.57 7.38 14.79
N ARG A 142 11.50 6.63 15.88
CA ARG A 142 12.57 6.55 16.90
C ARG A 142 13.70 5.64 16.46
N HIS A 143 13.38 4.53 15.81
CA HIS A 143 14.36 3.54 15.35
C HIS A 143 13.88 2.86 14.06
N VAL A 144 14.83 2.52 13.20
CA VAL A 144 14.62 1.84 11.92
C VAL A 144 15.59 0.66 11.86
N SER A 145 15.08 -0.56 11.65
CA SER A 145 15.92 -1.75 11.50
C SER A 145 16.55 -1.82 10.11
N GLU A 146 17.55 -2.69 9.95
CA GLU A 146 17.93 -3.16 8.61
C GLU A 146 16.74 -3.87 7.96
N PRO A 147 16.46 -3.62 6.67
CA PRO A 147 15.48 -4.39 5.92
C PRO A 147 15.96 -5.83 5.79
N TRP A 148 15.03 -6.76 5.90
CA TRP A 148 15.31 -8.19 5.78
C TRP A 148 14.39 -8.77 4.71
N SER A 149 14.87 -9.79 3.99
CA SER A 149 14.15 -10.38 2.87
C SER A 149 14.07 -11.89 3.04
N TYR A 150 12.90 -12.47 2.77
CA TYR A 150 12.80 -13.91 2.59
C TYR A 150 13.28 -14.31 1.19
N PRO A 151 13.85 -15.51 1.00
CA PRO A 151 14.39 -15.96 -0.30
C PRO A 151 13.43 -15.87 -1.50
N HIS A 152 12.12 -15.81 -1.24
CA HIS A 152 11.05 -15.70 -2.25
C HIS A 152 9.94 -14.73 -1.85
N GLY A 153 10.20 -13.84 -0.89
CA GLY A 153 9.19 -12.93 -0.34
C GLY A 153 9.57 -11.48 -0.51
N SER A 154 8.59 -10.60 -0.35
CA SER A 154 8.83 -9.17 -0.22
C SER A 154 9.78 -8.88 0.93
N SER A 155 10.61 -7.85 0.77
CA SER A 155 11.42 -7.32 1.86
C SER A 155 10.52 -6.66 2.91
N SER A 156 10.93 -6.78 4.17
CA SER A 156 10.25 -6.24 5.35
C SER A 156 11.22 -5.38 6.16
N ILE A 157 10.69 -4.38 6.86
CA ILE A 157 11.47 -3.52 7.75
C ILE A 157 10.70 -3.26 9.03
N THR A 158 11.39 -3.23 10.16
CA THR A 158 10.78 -2.93 11.46
C THR A 158 11.10 -1.50 11.85
N VAL A 159 10.06 -0.75 12.21
CA VAL A 159 10.15 0.66 12.59
C VAL A 159 9.46 0.87 13.93
N THR A 160 10.07 1.69 14.78
CA THR A 160 9.58 1.96 16.14
C THR A 160 9.28 3.44 16.30
N TRP A 161 8.19 3.77 16.99
CA TRP A 161 7.78 5.13 17.35
C TRP A 161 7.62 5.28 18.86
N ASP A 162 7.76 6.50 19.37
CA ASP A 162 7.31 6.84 20.71
C ASP A 162 5.78 6.94 20.71
N VAL A 163 5.14 6.28 21.68
CA VAL A 163 3.67 6.32 21.81
C VAL A 163 3.34 7.40 22.82
N SER A 164 2.88 8.55 22.34
CA SER A 164 2.43 9.66 23.18
C SER A 164 1.30 9.19 24.09
N GLY A 165 1.57 9.18 25.39
CA GLY A 165 0.66 8.68 26.41
C GLY A 165 -0.44 9.69 26.72
N ASP A 166 -1.54 9.65 25.97
CA ASP A 166 -2.79 10.31 26.37
C ASP A 166 -3.51 9.54 27.50
N GLY A 167 -2.82 8.59 28.16
CA GLY A 167 -3.37 7.72 29.19
C GLY A 167 -4.34 6.64 28.68
N LYS A 168 -4.52 6.50 27.36
CA LYS A 168 -5.35 5.46 26.71
C LYS A 168 -4.54 4.47 25.89
N ALA A 169 -3.23 4.34 26.15
CA ALA A 169 -2.38 3.39 25.44
C ALA A 169 -2.80 1.96 25.81
N GLY A 170 -3.66 1.39 24.97
CA GLY A 170 -3.96 -0.01 24.94
C GLY A 170 -2.70 -0.86 24.72
N THR A 171 -2.87 -2.18 24.73
CA THR A 171 -1.78 -3.12 24.40
C THR A 171 -1.16 -2.80 23.03
N GLN A 172 0.06 -3.30 22.75
CA GLN A 172 0.68 -3.22 21.42
C GLN A 172 -0.33 -3.58 20.31
N ALA A 173 -1.13 -4.62 20.56
CA ALA A 173 -2.19 -5.05 19.65
C ALA A 173 -3.27 -3.98 19.41
N GLN A 174 -3.73 -3.28 20.47
CA GLN A 174 -4.71 -2.21 20.33
C GLN A 174 -4.12 -0.99 19.58
N TRP A 175 -2.85 -0.67 19.82
CA TRP A 175 -2.16 0.40 19.08
C TRP A 175 -2.00 0.05 17.59
N VAL A 176 -1.54 -1.16 17.25
CA VAL A 176 -1.43 -1.61 15.86
C VAL A 176 -2.80 -1.55 15.18
N ARG A 177 -3.85 -2.08 15.82
CA ARG A 177 -5.23 -2.03 15.28
C ARG A 177 -5.72 -0.61 15.02
N SER A 178 -5.28 0.39 15.79
CA SER A 178 -5.65 1.79 15.58
C SER A 178 -4.99 2.43 14.36
N ILE A 179 -3.95 1.80 13.80
CA ILE A 179 -3.19 2.28 12.65
C ILE A 179 -3.66 1.62 11.35
N LEU A 180 -4.18 0.40 11.41
CA LEU A 180 -4.64 -0.35 10.24
C LEU A 180 -5.87 0.30 9.61
N ASP A 181 -5.80 0.56 8.30
CA ASP A 181 -6.96 0.99 7.50
C ASP A 181 -7.83 -0.21 7.13
N VAL A 182 -7.21 -1.38 6.91
CA VAL A 182 -7.88 -2.66 6.67
C VAL A 182 -7.34 -3.68 7.67
N VAL A 183 -8.20 -4.16 8.56
CA VAL A 183 -7.85 -5.21 9.52
C VAL A 183 -8.07 -6.57 8.88
N SER A 184 -7.05 -7.43 8.90
CA SER A 184 -7.20 -8.81 8.46
C SER A 184 -7.94 -9.65 9.51
N ALA A 185 -8.74 -10.61 9.06
CA ALA A 185 -9.29 -11.65 9.93
C ALA A 185 -8.19 -12.65 10.38
N GLU A 186 -7.11 -12.75 9.59
CA GLU A 186 -5.93 -13.52 9.93
C GLU A 186 -5.06 -12.77 10.94
N HIS A 187 -4.42 -13.51 11.83
CA HIS A 187 -3.42 -12.96 12.74
C HIS A 187 -2.03 -13.16 12.16
N GLY A 188 -1.14 -12.21 12.43
CA GLY A 188 0.27 -12.36 12.13
C GLY A 188 0.90 -13.47 12.98
N PRO A 189 2.18 -13.78 12.71
CA PRO A 189 3.03 -14.52 13.64
C PRO A 189 2.72 -14.20 15.11
N SER A 190 2.64 -15.24 15.94
CA SER A 190 2.37 -15.13 17.40
C SER A 190 1.01 -14.54 17.81
N GLY A 191 0.07 -14.34 16.87
CA GLY A 191 -1.25 -13.78 17.18
C GLY A 191 -1.29 -12.25 17.17
N SER A 192 -0.26 -11.60 16.63
CA SER A 192 -0.22 -10.14 16.47
C SER A 192 -1.31 -9.67 15.50
N PRO A 193 -1.89 -8.48 15.70
CA PRO A 193 -2.78 -7.89 14.70
C PRO A 193 -2.03 -7.66 13.41
N TYR A 194 -2.74 -7.93 12.33
CA TYR A 194 -2.21 -7.94 10.98
C TYR A 194 -3.22 -7.28 10.04
N GLY A 195 -2.73 -6.53 9.05
CA GLY A 195 -3.59 -5.83 8.11
C GLY A 195 -2.83 -4.96 7.13
N GLU A 196 -3.53 -3.98 6.57
CA GLU A 196 -3.00 -3.06 5.57
C GLU A 196 -3.20 -1.60 5.98
N VAL A 197 -2.25 -0.77 5.56
CA VAL A 197 -2.36 0.68 5.51
C VAL A 197 -2.40 1.10 4.04
N LEU A 198 -3.33 2.00 3.72
CA LEU A 198 -3.63 2.43 2.37
C LEU A 198 -2.98 3.80 2.09
N PRO A 199 -2.50 4.04 0.87
CA PRO A 199 -2.02 5.34 0.47
C PRO A 199 -3.18 6.34 0.30
N GLY A 200 -2.88 7.63 0.46
CA GLY A 200 -3.71 8.71 -0.04
C GLY A 200 -3.62 8.79 -1.57
N VAL A 201 -4.77 8.90 -2.24
CA VAL A 201 -4.87 8.92 -3.71
C VAL A 201 -5.59 10.17 -4.18
N GLY A 202 -5.04 10.86 -5.18
CA GLY A 202 -5.67 12.05 -5.80
C GLY A 202 -5.81 13.24 -4.86
N GLY A 203 -4.72 13.61 -4.18
CA GLY A 203 -4.68 14.75 -3.25
C GLY A 203 -5.33 14.48 -1.89
N ASN A 204 -5.73 13.24 -1.60
CA ASN A 204 -6.40 12.92 -0.35
C ASN A 204 -5.46 12.83 0.85
N ASP A 205 -5.82 13.53 1.93
CA ASP A 205 -5.17 13.48 3.25
C ASP A 205 -5.65 12.30 4.12
N SER A 206 -6.50 11.43 3.56
CA SER A 206 -6.99 10.20 4.20
C SER A 206 -6.98 9.03 3.23
N ALA A 207 -6.89 7.82 3.78
CA ALA A 207 -6.96 6.58 3.00
C ALA A 207 -8.25 6.53 2.18
N GLN A 208 -8.15 6.06 0.93
CA GLN A 208 -9.31 5.79 0.09
C GLN A 208 -9.74 4.32 0.25
N ASP A 209 -11.00 4.10 0.62
CA ASP A 209 -11.59 2.77 0.81
C ASP A 209 -11.40 1.87 -0.45
N PRO A 210 -10.98 0.60 -0.30
CA PRO A 210 -10.74 -0.32 -1.40
C PRO A 210 -11.88 -0.47 -2.41
N LEU A 211 -13.13 -0.48 -1.95
CA LEU A 211 -14.30 -0.61 -2.82
C LEU A 211 -14.48 0.63 -3.68
N VAL A 212 -14.24 1.82 -3.11
CA VAL A 212 -14.26 3.09 -3.85
C VAL A 212 -13.14 3.12 -4.90
N THR A 213 -11.93 2.71 -4.53
CA THR A 213 -10.78 2.64 -5.46
C THR A 213 -11.08 1.70 -6.63
N TRP A 214 -11.62 0.51 -6.36
CA TRP A 214 -12.03 -0.43 -7.41
C TRP A 214 -13.10 0.15 -8.32
N TRP A 215 -14.08 0.85 -7.75
CA TRP A 215 -15.13 1.50 -8.53
C TRP A 215 -14.54 2.53 -9.51
N LEU A 216 -13.56 3.32 -9.07
CA LEU A 216 -12.87 4.30 -9.91
C LEU A 216 -12.02 3.64 -11.00
N VAL A 217 -11.33 2.53 -10.69
CA VAL A 217 -10.57 1.76 -11.68
C VAL A 217 -11.50 1.20 -12.77
N LEU A 218 -12.60 0.54 -12.37
CA LEU A 218 -13.57 -0.01 -13.31
C LEU A 218 -14.25 1.08 -14.12
N TYR A 219 -14.54 2.24 -13.51
CA TYR A 219 -15.06 3.40 -14.21
C TYR A 219 -14.06 3.90 -15.28
N GLY A 220 -12.78 4.05 -14.94
CA GLY A 220 -11.72 4.45 -15.87
C GLY A 220 -11.60 3.47 -17.05
N LEU A 221 -11.49 2.17 -16.76
CA LEU A 221 -11.45 1.12 -17.78
C LEU A 221 -12.72 1.14 -18.66
N SER A 222 -13.89 1.34 -18.07
CA SER A 222 -15.13 1.39 -18.82
C SER A 222 -15.20 2.60 -19.76
N ASN A 223 -14.70 3.76 -19.35
CA ASN A 223 -14.56 4.92 -20.24
C ASN A 223 -13.55 4.65 -21.37
N LEU A 224 -12.41 4.04 -21.05
CA LEU A 224 -11.37 3.68 -22.02
C LEU A 224 -11.94 2.76 -23.12
N VAL A 225 -12.69 1.71 -22.73
CA VAL A 225 -13.32 0.77 -23.67
C VAL A 225 -14.36 1.46 -24.54
N ARG A 226 -15.22 2.32 -23.97
CA ARG A 226 -16.33 2.95 -24.69
C ARG A 226 -15.88 4.07 -25.63
N TYR A 227 -14.98 4.93 -25.15
CA TYR A 227 -14.64 6.19 -25.82
C TYR A 227 -13.30 6.13 -26.56
N HIS A 228 -12.41 5.20 -26.19
CA HIS A 228 -11.10 5.02 -26.83
C HIS A 228 -10.84 3.56 -27.27
N PRO A 229 -11.74 2.92 -28.05
CA PRO A 229 -11.64 1.51 -28.39
C PRO A 229 -10.41 1.14 -29.22
N ALA A 230 -9.80 2.09 -29.94
CA ALA A 230 -8.53 1.87 -30.64
C ALA A 230 -7.36 1.76 -29.66
N ALA A 231 -7.29 2.65 -28.66
CA ALA A 231 -6.28 2.60 -27.62
C ALA A 231 -6.44 1.34 -26.77
N TRP A 232 -7.67 1.00 -26.37
CA TRP A 232 -7.97 -0.24 -25.67
C TRP A 232 -7.48 -1.49 -26.41
N ARG A 233 -7.77 -1.61 -27.72
CA ARG A 233 -7.27 -2.75 -28.52
C ARG A 233 -5.76 -2.80 -28.59
N ALA A 234 -5.09 -1.65 -28.72
CA ALA A 234 -3.63 -1.60 -28.71
C ALA A 234 -3.05 -2.08 -27.36
N THR A 235 -3.70 -1.73 -26.24
CA THR A 235 -3.24 -2.17 -24.91
C THR A 235 -3.41 -3.67 -24.68
N LEU A 236 -4.30 -4.34 -25.41
CA LEU A 236 -4.54 -5.79 -25.33
C LEU A 236 -3.75 -6.61 -26.35
N ASP A 237 -2.92 -5.99 -27.20
CA ASP A 237 -2.05 -6.71 -28.14
C ASP A 237 -0.89 -7.36 -27.38
N VAL A 238 -1.00 -8.65 -27.06
CA VAL A 238 0.00 -9.41 -26.26
C VAL A 238 1.41 -9.36 -26.87
N ASP A 239 1.51 -9.25 -28.20
CA ASP A 239 2.80 -9.20 -28.89
C ASP A 239 3.47 -7.82 -28.79
N LYS A 240 2.69 -6.75 -28.54
CA LYS A 240 3.16 -5.36 -28.62
C LYS A 240 2.99 -4.53 -27.36
N SER A 241 2.17 -4.97 -26.42
CA SER A 241 1.81 -4.24 -25.22
C SER A 241 2.22 -5.01 -23.97
N THR A 242 3.09 -4.40 -23.17
CA THR A 242 3.45 -4.89 -21.84
C THR A 242 2.27 -4.85 -20.85
N LEU A 243 1.19 -4.12 -21.19
CA LEU A 243 -0.02 -4.03 -20.38
C LEU A 243 -1.04 -5.13 -20.64
N ALA A 244 -0.92 -5.89 -21.73
CA ALA A 244 -1.97 -6.83 -22.15
C ALA A 244 -2.25 -7.88 -21.07
N VAL A 245 -1.21 -8.58 -20.60
CA VAL A 245 -1.33 -9.60 -19.55
C VAL A 245 -1.73 -9.00 -18.19
N PRO A 246 -1.10 -7.91 -17.69
CA PRO A 246 -1.54 -7.26 -16.45
C PRO A 246 -3.00 -6.81 -16.46
N LEU A 247 -3.50 -6.25 -17.56
CA LEU A 247 -4.89 -5.81 -17.65
C LEU A 247 -5.88 -6.98 -17.67
N GLU A 248 -5.52 -8.08 -18.33
CA GLU A 248 -6.32 -9.31 -18.29
C GLU A 248 -6.39 -9.87 -16.86
N GLN A 249 -5.26 -9.92 -16.16
CA GLN A 249 -5.19 -10.34 -14.76
C GLN A 249 -5.98 -9.40 -13.84
N LEU A 250 -5.87 -8.08 -14.04
CA LEU A 250 -6.62 -7.07 -13.28
C LEU A 250 -8.14 -7.28 -13.38
N VAL A 251 -8.65 -7.48 -14.60
CA VAL A 251 -10.10 -7.69 -14.83
C VAL A 251 -10.56 -9.04 -14.30
N SER A 252 -9.76 -10.09 -14.47
CA SER A 252 -10.03 -11.41 -13.87
C SER A 252 -10.12 -11.31 -12.35
N PHE A 253 -9.14 -10.65 -11.73
CA PHE A 253 -9.10 -10.45 -10.29
C PHE A 253 -10.23 -9.55 -9.76
N ALA A 254 -10.64 -8.54 -10.53
CA ALA A 254 -11.79 -7.70 -10.19
C ALA A 254 -13.08 -8.54 -10.05
N SER A 255 -13.24 -9.57 -10.89
CA SER A 255 -14.41 -10.46 -10.88
C SER A 255 -14.50 -11.32 -9.61
N GLU A 256 -13.38 -11.51 -8.91
CA GLU A 256 -13.31 -12.18 -7.61
C GLU A 256 -13.43 -11.18 -6.46
N LYS A 257 -12.62 -10.11 -6.46
CA LYS A 257 -12.49 -9.21 -5.30
C LYS A 257 -13.59 -8.19 -5.12
N VAL A 258 -14.17 -7.66 -6.20
CA VAL A 258 -15.25 -6.67 -6.04
C VAL A 258 -16.47 -7.29 -5.36
N PRO A 259 -16.92 -8.52 -5.69
CA PRO A 259 -17.94 -9.21 -4.92
C PRO A 259 -17.62 -9.37 -3.43
N ASP A 260 -16.38 -9.75 -3.07
CA ASP A 260 -15.95 -9.89 -1.68
C ASP A 260 -16.07 -8.54 -0.94
N LEU A 261 -15.57 -7.46 -1.54
CA LEU A 261 -15.64 -6.12 -0.95
C LEU A 261 -17.08 -5.61 -0.78
N LEU A 262 -17.97 -5.94 -1.73
CA LEU A 262 -19.39 -5.63 -1.62
C LEU A 262 -20.05 -6.41 -0.48
N PHE A 263 -19.76 -7.71 -0.36
CA PHE A 263 -20.25 -8.53 0.74
C PHE A 263 -19.81 -7.96 2.09
N GLU A 264 -18.52 -7.64 2.23
CA GLU A 264 -17.98 -7.03 3.45
C GLU A 264 -18.66 -5.69 3.76
N ALA A 265 -18.88 -4.85 2.75
CA ALA A 265 -19.59 -3.60 2.95
C ALA A 265 -21.06 -3.80 3.41
N PHE A 266 -21.74 -4.83 2.92
CA PHE A 266 -23.09 -5.16 3.38
C PHE A 266 -23.10 -5.70 4.82
N VAL A 267 -22.12 -6.51 5.20
CA VAL A 267 -21.98 -7.02 6.57
C VAL A 267 -21.74 -5.85 7.55
N ASP A 268 -20.88 -4.91 7.20
CA ASP A 268 -20.62 -3.71 8.00
C ASP A 268 -21.90 -2.86 8.17
N LEU A 269 -22.65 -2.65 7.08
CA LEU A 269 -23.91 -1.88 7.11
C LEU A 269 -25.01 -2.58 7.93
N GLY A 270 -25.03 -3.92 7.92
CA GLY A 270 -25.94 -4.73 8.71
C GLY A 270 -25.60 -4.79 10.21
N GLY A 271 -24.50 -4.16 10.65
CA GLY A 271 -24.04 -4.17 12.04
C GLY A 271 -23.34 -5.48 12.46
N GLY A 272 -22.88 -6.29 11.49
CA GLY A 272 -22.35 -7.63 11.73
C GLY A 272 -20.91 -7.71 12.27
N ARG A 273 -20.18 -6.59 12.33
CA ARG A 273 -18.87 -6.50 13.00
C ARG A 273 -18.92 -5.44 14.09
N GLN A 274 -19.11 -5.88 15.34
CA GLN A 274 -18.71 -5.15 16.55
C GLN A 274 -17.49 -5.84 17.17
#